data_AF-A0A935X3H1-F1
#
_entry.id   AF-A0A935X3H1-F1
#
_cell.length_a   1.000
_cell.length_b   1.000
_cell.length_c   1.000
_cell.angle_alpha   90.00
_cell.angle_beta   90.00
_cell.angle_gamma   90.00
#
_symmetry.space_group_name_H-M   'P 1'
#
loop_
_entity.id
_entity.type
_entity.pdbx_description
1 polymer ?
#
loop_
_entity_poly.entity_id
_entity_poly.type
_entity_poly.pdbx_seq_one_letter_code
_entity_poly.pdbx_strand_id
1 'polypeptide(L)'
;MGAVFRPGRFAAIALLLLAAAAQAHAARPEDCRTIPDDGARLKCYDRAVDAPLRRDEPETAAETPPRLSLLSEIWDISSDETRRVLHIRSHRVNYFLPIRHSDAPDSTPMSPTMGTSAVDRVSPSEAKFQISIKTRILQGLMNDRLDIWAGYSQQAHWQVYSDSSPFREVNFEPEVMALWRTGRDLPGGLTWRFVNFGLVHHSNGRGGAQSRSWNRVYAQFGLEYGDDLALTVKPWWRVPEPRGTDNNPDMQDYWGRIDVTGLARLGEHGLELTLRNNLRLDRNRGAFQGSWYFPLYRGLKGYFQLFTGYGESLIDYNHVQTTLGLGVAVVDWM
;
A
#
# COMPACT_ATOMS: atom_id res chain seq x y z
N MET A 1 -19.33 -23.59 66.29
CA MET A 1 -20.49 -24.31 66.84
C MET A 1 -21.75 -23.68 66.26
N GLY A 2 -22.47 -24.42 65.42
CA GLY A 2 -23.75 -23.99 64.86
C GLY A 2 -24.94 -24.41 65.73
N ALA A 3 -26.03 -23.67 65.61
CA ALA A 3 -27.45 -24.07 65.71
C ALA A 3 -28.30 -22.77 65.64
N VAL A 4 -29.08 -22.49 64.59
CA VAL A 4 -30.41 -23.06 64.22
C VAL A 4 -31.52 -22.50 65.16
N PHE A 5 -32.35 -21.56 64.68
CA PHE A 5 -33.72 -21.75 64.09
C PHE A 5 -34.80 -21.88 65.20
N ARG A 6 -35.91 -21.13 65.26
CA ARG A 6 -37.04 -21.11 64.30
C ARG A 6 -38.10 -20.03 64.65
N PRO A 7 -39.08 -19.78 63.76
CA PRO A 7 -39.75 -18.51 63.57
C PRO A 7 -41.23 -18.51 63.99
N GLY A 8 -41.87 -17.35 63.87
CA GLY A 8 -43.32 -17.25 63.89
C GLY A 8 -43.82 -16.15 62.94
N ARG A 9 -44.80 -16.51 62.12
CA ARG A 9 -46.18 -15.97 62.13
C ARG A 9 -46.76 -15.77 60.73
N PHE A 10 -47.97 -16.31 60.60
CA PHE A 10 -48.88 -16.26 59.46
C PHE A 10 -49.70 -14.95 59.46
N ALA A 11 -49.84 -14.39 58.25
CA ALA A 11 -51.05 -13.89 57.55
C ALA A 11 -52.10 -12.96 58.22
N ALA A 12 -52.39 -11.84 57.53
CA ALA A 12 -53.73 -11.30 57.12
C ALA A 12 -53.56 -9.82 56.70
N ILE A 13 -53.62 -9.45 55.40
CA ILE A 13 -54.76 -9.08 54.52
C ILE A 13 -55.40 -7.69 54.78
N ALA A 14 -55.42 -6.88 53.69
CA ALA A 14 -56.35 -5.78 53.29
C ALA A 14 -56.26 -4.43 54.02
N LEU A 15 -56.43 -3.24 53.43
CA LEU A 15 -56.53 -2.70 52.05
C LEU A 15 -56.70 -1.17 52.27
N LEU A 16 -56.02 -0.28 51.54
CA LEU A 16 -56.61 1.02 51.13
C LEU A 16 -55.67 1.81 50.19
N LEU A 17 -56.24 2.15 49.04
CA LEU A 17 -55.70 2.93 47.93
C LEU A 17 -55.49 4.40 48.31
N LEU A 18 -54.35 4.96 47.93
CA LEU A 18 -54.26 6.35 47.50
C LEU A 18 -53.40 6.39 46.23
N ALA A 19 -54.09 6.63 45.13
CA ALA A 19 -53.49 6.96 43.85
C ALA A 19 -52.71 8.28 43.99
N ALA A 20 -51.41 8.22 43.74
CA ALA A 20 -50.67 9.36 43.22
C ALA A 20 -50.08 8.89 41.90
N ALA A 21 -50.80 9.20 40.81
CA ALA A 21 -50.25 9.18 39.47
C ALA A 21 -49.08 10.17 39.44
N ALA A 22 -47.85 9.66 39.60
CA ALA A 22 -46.68 10.39 39.15
C ALA A 22 -46.76 10.39 37.62
N GLN A 23 -47.37 11.45 37.08
CA GLN A 23 -47.26 11.79 35.68
C GLN A 23 -45.76 11.91 35.36
N ALA A 24 -45.20 10.87 34.75
CA ALA A 24 -43.91 10.96 34.08
C ALA A 24 -44.09 11.95 32.94
N HIS A 25 -43.79 13.22 33.21
CA HIS A 25 -43.60 14.20 32.15
C HIS A 25 -42.51 13.63 31.24
N ALA A 26 -42.80 13.52 29.94
CA ALA A 26 -41.78 13.28 28.94
C ALA A 26 -40.70 14.37 29.11
N ALA A 27 -39.52 13.98 29.57
CA ALA A 27 -38.40 14.89 29.75
C ALA A 27 -38.04 15.48 28.38
N ARG A 28 -37.82 16.80 28.30
CA ARG A 28 -37.30 17.37 27.06
C ARG A 28 -35.82 16.99 26.97
N PRO A 29 -35.25 16.80 25.77
CA PRO A 29 -33.84 16.43 25.62
C PRO A 29 -32.86 17.37 26.34
N GLU A 30 -33.22 18.65 26.46
CA GLU A 30 -32.44 19.67 27.18
C GLU A 30 -32.23 19.31 28.67
N ASP A 31 -33.20 18.62 29.29
CA ASP A 31 -33.20 18.26 30.72
C ASP A 31 -32.19 17.14 31.06
N CYS A 32 -31.74 16.39 30.04
CA CYS A 32 -30.81 15.27 30.23
C CYS A 32 -29.35 15.72 30.37
N ARG A 33 -29.01 16.97 30.01
CA ARG A 33 -27.62 17.49 30.00
C ARG A 33 -26.96 17.52 31.38
N THR A 34 -27.76 17.69 32.43
CA THR A 34 -27.26 17.86 33.80
C THR A 34 -26.99 16.53 34.51
N ILE A 35 -27.27 15.39 33.87
CA ILE A 35 -27.01 14.06 34.46
C ILE A 35 -25.50 13.77 34.40
N PRO A 36 -24.82 13.51 35.54
CA PRO A 36 -23.37 13.30 35.58
C PRO A 36 -22.93 11.93 35.06
N ASP A 37 -23.74 10.91 35.30
CA ASP A 37 -23.46 9.55 34.86
C ASP A 37 -23.80 9.38 33.38
N ASP A 38 -22.81 8.97 32.58
CA ASP A 38 -22.93 8.86 31.13
C ASP A 38 -24.03 7.87 30.71
N GLY A 39 -24.13 6.74 31.41
CA GLY A 39 -25.10 5.69 31.10
C GLY A 39 -26.55 6.11 31.41
N ALA A 40 -26.75 6.80 32.53
CA ALA A 40 -28.05 7.35 32.92
C ALA A 40 -28.46 8.52 32.03
N ARG A 41 -27.50 9.35 31.63
CA ARG A 41 -27.71 10.47 30.70
C ARG A 41 -28.16 9.98 29.33
N LEU A 42 -27.51 8.95 28.79
CA LEU A 42 -27.89 8.34 27.51
C LEU A 42 -29.33 7.80 27.54
N LYS A 43 -29.68 7.04 28.58
CA LYS A 43 -31.04 6.49 28.76
C LYS A 43 -32.11 7.59 28.90
N CYS A 44 -31.75 8.76 29.43
CA CYS A 44 -32.66 9.91 29.50
C CYS A 44 -32.96 10.44 28.10
N TYR A 45 -31.93 10.64 27.27
CA TYR A 45 -32.12 11.07 25.89
C TYR A 45 -32.98 10.07 25.11
N ASP A 46 -32.68 8.78 25.17
CA ASP A 46 -33.42 7.74 24.45
C ASP A 46 -34.93 7.77 24.76
N ARG A 47 -35.29 8.10 26.01
CA ARG A 47 -36.70 8.26 26.42
C ARG A 47 -37.30 9.61 26.01
N ALA A 48 -36.50 10.68 26.03
CA ALA A 48 -36.94 12.04 25.74
C ALA A 48 -37.32 12.27 24.27
N VAL A 49 -36.72 11.53 23.33
CA VAL A 49 -36.97 11.70 21.90
C VAL A 49 -38.05 10.76 21.35
N ASP A 50 -38.64 9.88 22.18
CA ASP A 50 -39.60 8.84 21.81
C ASP A 50 -39.33 8.22 20.42
N ALA A 51 -38.05 7.96 20.16
CA ALA A 51 -37.62 7.27 18.96
C ALA A 51 -37.57 5.79 19.36
N PRO A 52 -38.60 4.98 19.04
CA PRO A 52 -38.41 3.54 19.12
C PRO A 52 -37.20 3.24 18.24
N LEU A 53 -36.12 2.72 18.85
CA LEU A 53 -35.12 2.00 18.08
C LEU A 53 -35.93 0.99 17.27
N ARG A 54 -35.97 1.20 15.96
CA ARG A 54 -36.65 0.35 14.98
C ARG A 54 -35.96 -1.02 15.07
N ARG A 55 -36.39 -1.84 16.03
CA ARG A 55 -35.83 -3.17 16.35
C ARG A 55 -36.48 -4.28 15.52
N ASP A 56 -37.48 -3.94 14.71
CA ASP A 56 -38.28 -4.91 13.94
C ASP A 56 -38.07 -4.82 12.43
N GLU A 57 -37.10 -4.05 11.94
CA GLU A 57 -36.51 -4.44 10.66
C GLU A 57 -35.58 -5.61 10.99
N PRO A 58 -35.77 -6.81 10.40
CA PRO A 58 -34.70 -7.79 10.44
C PRO A 58 -33.48 -7.05 9.93
N GLU A 59 -32.48 -6.90 10.80
CA GLU A 59 -31.15 -6.51 10.43
C GLU A 59 -30.80 -7.51 9.33
N THR A 60 -31.01 -7.10 8.08
CA THR A 60 -30.47 -7.78 6.92
C THR A 60 -29.01 -7.67 7.21
N ALA A 61 -28.45 -8.74 7.81
CA ALA A 61 -27.08 -8.81 8.27
C ALA A 61 -26.28 -8.14 7.17
N ALA A 62 -25.77 -6.93 7.46
CA ALA A 62 -25.20 -6.09 6.43
C ALA A 62 -24.14 -6.98 5.77
N GLU A 63 -24.43 -7.41 4.54
CA GLU A 63 -23.64 -8.41 3.86
C GLU A 63 -22.25 -7.79 3.82
N THR A 64 -21.31 -8.37 4.58
CA THR A 64 -19.96 -7.81 4.65
C THR A 64 -19.51 -7.72 3.20
N PRO A 65 -19.22 -6.51 2.68
CA PRO A 65 -18.99 -6.34 1.26
C PRO A 65 -17.92 -7.35 0.84
N PRO A 66 -18.14 -8.05 -0.28
CA PRO A 66 -17.25 -9.12 -0.69
C PRO A 66 -15.84 -8.57 -0.77
N ARG A 67 -14.89 -9.31 -0.19
CA ARG A 67 -13.48 -8.94 -0.18
C ARG A 67 -13.04 -8.70 -1.62
N LEU A 68 -12.39 -7.57 -1.86
CA LEU A 68 -11.87 -7.26 -3.19
C LEU A 68 -10.64 -8.13 -3.49
N SER A 69 -10.44 -8.44 -4.76
CA SER A 69 -9.22 -9.09 -5.22
C SER A 69 -8.01 -8.13 -5.14
N LEU A 70 -6.80 -8.69 -5.05
CA LEU A 70 -5.55 -7.92 -4.93
C LEU A 70 -5.42 -6.74 -5.91
N LEU A 71 -5.53 -7.00 -7.20
CA LEU A 71 -5.44 -5.99 -8.25
C LEU A 71 -6.64 -5.06 -8.26
N SER A 72 -7.81 -5.50 -7.79
CA SER A 72 -8.96 -4.61 -7.63
C SER A 72 -8.72 -3.58 -6.52
N GLU A 73 -8.09 -3.98 -5.41
CA GLU A 73 -7.70 -3.07 -4.33
C GLU A 73 -6.58 -2.13 -4.77
N ILE A 74 -5.52 -2.66 -5.38
CA ILE A 74 -4.36 -1.89 -5.83
C ILE A 74 -4.76 -0.87 -6.90
N TRP A 75 -5.57 -1.25 -7.89
CA TRP A 75 -5.90 -0.41 -9.05
C TRP A 75 -7.30 0.22 -9.02
N ASP A 76 -8.05 0.03 -7.95
CA ASP A 76 -9.40 0.57 -7.78
C ASP A 76 -10.31 0.23 -8.98
N ILE A 77 -10.31 -1.05 -9.36
CA ILE A 77 -11.02 -1.53 -10.56
C ILE A 77 -12.50 -1.86 -10.27
N SER A 78 -12.89 -2.01 -9.00
CA SER A 78 -14.27 -2.31 -8.56
C SER A 78 -15.29 -1.21 -8.91
N SER A 79 -16.57 -1.56 -8.88
CA SER A 79 -17.68 -0.72 -9.39
C SER A 79 -18.03 0.48 -8.50
N ASP A 80 -18.07 1.63 -9.17
CA ASP A 80 -18.69 2.94 -8.93
C ASP A 80 -18.54 3.70 -7.60
N GLU A 81 -18.69 3.11 -6.42
CA GLU A 81 -18.75 3.92 -5.19
C GLU A 81 -17.39 4.53 -4.75
N THR A 82 -16.28 3.90 -5.16
CA THR A 82 -14.91 4.34 -4.82
C THR A 82 -14.22 5.15 -5.92
N ARG A 83 -14.86 5.31 -7.09
CA ARG A 83 -14.27 5.91 -8.30
C ARG A 83 -14.26 7.43 -8.26
N ARG A 84 -13.48 8.01 -7.34
CA ARG A 84 -13.31 9.45 -7.22
C ARG A 84 -12.04 9.90 -7.95
N VAL A 85 -12.18 10.89 -8.83
CA VAL A 85 -11.01 11.61 -9.40
C VAL A 85 -10.32 12.42 -8.31
N LEU A 86 -9.00 12.62 -8.48
CA LEU A 86 -8.15 13.40 -7.57
C LEU A 86 -8.09 12.87 -6.13
N HIS A 87 -8.56 11.64 -5.88
CA HIS A 87 -8.33 10.94 -4.63
C HIS A 87 -6.94 10.29 -4.66
N ILE A 88 -6.11 10.61 -3.66
CA ILE A 88 -4.74 10.10 -3.55
C ILE A 88 -4.77 8.74 -2.85
N ARG A 89 -4.09 7.75 -3.43
CA ARG A 89 -3.94 6.39 -2.89
C ARG A 89 -2.50 5.92 -3.05
N SER A 90 -2.12 4.82 -2.39
CA SER A 90 -0.80 4.21 -2.62
C SER A 90 -0.70 3.69 -4.05
N HIS A 91 0.44 3.93 -4.72
CA HIS A 91 0.72 3.36 -6.04
C HIS A 91 1.51 2.04 -5.93
N ARG A 92 2.69 2.09 -5.30
CA ARG A 92 3.46 0.96 -4.77
C ARG A 92 3.39 0.99 -3.24
N VAL A 93 3.90 -0.04 -2.58
CA VAL A 93 3.97 -0.08 -1.11
C VAL A 93 4.80 1.09 -0.57
N ASN A 94 4.25 1.79 0.41
CA ASN A 94 4.95 2.85 1.15
C ASN A 94 5.65 2.22 2.34
N TYR A 95 6.95 2.46 2.54
CA TYR A 95 7.71 1.80 3.58
C TYR A 95 8.85 2.65 4.13
N PHE A 96 9.28 2.30 5.34
CA PHE A 96 10.49 2.78 5.99
C PHE A 96 11.27 1.61 6.58
N LEU A 97 12.48 1.38 6.06
CA LEU A 97 13.46 0.42 6.53
C LEU A 97 14.54 1.20 7.29
N PRO A 98 14.49 1.27 8.64
CA PRO A 98 15.57 1.89 9.41
C PRO A 98 16.92 1.20 9.15
N ILE A 99 16.90 -0.10 8.85
CA ILE A 99 18.08 -0.89 8.53
C ILE A 99 17.87 -1.53 7.16
N ARG A 100 18.71 -1.13 6.20
CA ARG A 100 19.03 -1.84 4.97
C ARG A 100 20.53 -2.05 4.95
N HIS A 101 20.96 -3.31 4.94
CA HIS A 101 22.35 -3.72 4.90
C HIS A 101 22.71 -4.28 3.52
N SER A 102 23.86 -3.90 2.95
CA SER A 102 24.40 -4.42 1.70
C SER A 102 25.72 -5.14 1.92
N ASP A 103 25.90 -6.26 1.21
CA ASP A 103 27.16 -7.00 1.18
C ASP A 103 28.27 -6.28 0.39
N ALA A 104 27.88 -5.46 -0.59
CA ALA A 104 28.78 -4.76 -1.49
C ALA A 104 28.25 -3.33 -1.77
N PRO A 105 28.50 -2.35 -0.90
CA PRO A 105 28.08 -0.96 -1.12
C PRO A 105 28.88 -0.35 -2.28
N ASP A 106 28.20 0.37 -3.18
CA ASP A 106 28.87 1.04 -4.30
C ASP A 106 29.54 2.34 -3.84
N SER A 107 30.88 2.33 -3.78
CA SER A 107 31.69 3.50 -3.43
C SER A 107 32.25 4.24 -4.65
N THR A 108 32.11 3.67 -5.84
CA THR A 108 32.65 4.21 -7.10
C THR A 108 31.65 4.08 -8.24
N PRO A 109 30.41 4.61 -8.10
CA PRO A 109 29.42 4.53 -9.16
C PRO A 109 29.94 5.19 -10.44
N MET A 110 29.68 4.53 -11.57
CA MET A 110 30.20 4.92 -12.87
C MET A 110 29.12 4.85 -13.93
N SER A 111 29.17 5.74 -14.93
CA SER A 111 28.51 5.50 -16.20
C SER A 111 29.44 5.81 -17.39
N PRO A 112 29.18 5.25 -18.59
CA PRO A 112 30.05 5.46 -19.75
C PRO A 112 30.22 6.92 -20.16
N THR A 113 29.21 7.75 -19.93
CA THR A 113 29.17 9.15 -20.36
C THR A 113 29.46 10.15 -19.25
N MET A 114 29.15 9.81 -17.99
CA MET A 114 29.36 10.70 -16.84
C MET A 114 30.68 10.42 -16.09
N GLY A 115 31.33 9.30 -16.38
CA GLY A 115 32.56 8.87 -15.69
C GLY A 115 32.29 8.31 -14.30
N THR A 116 33.33 8.26 -13.48
CA THR A 116 33.27 7.72 -12.11
C THR A 116 33.04 8.84 -11.10
N SER A 117 32.11 8.62 -10.17
CA SER A 117 31.95 9.45 -8.98
C SER A 117 32.44 8.65 -7.78
N ALA A 118 33.60 8.99 -7.22
CA ALA A 118 34.02 8.42 -5.94
C ALA A 118 33.21 9.06 -4.80
N VAL A 119 32.70 8.23 -3.89
CA VAL A 119 32.07 8.68 -2.64
C VAL A 119 32.90 8.11 -1.49
N ASP A 120 33.41 9.00 -0.64
CA ASP A 120 34.21 8.58 0.50
C ASP A 120 33.34 7.75 1.47
N ARG A 121 33.76 6.49 1.69
CA ARG A 121 33.28 5.57 2.74
C ARG A 121 31.75 5.45 2.81
N VAL A 122 31.16 4.78 1.84
CA VAL A 122 29.74 4.36 1.90
C VAL A 122 29.58 3.28 2.98
N SER A 123 28.73 3.55 3.98
CA SER A 123 28.39 2.57 5.01
C SER A 123 27.59 1.42 4.41
N PRO A 124 27.88 0.15 4.76
CA PRO A 124 27.07 -0.99 4.37
C PRO A 124 25.64 -0.96 4.87
N SER A 125 25.41 -0.30 6.01
CA SER A 125 24.09 -0.11 6.58
C SER A 125 23.62 1.32 6.36
N GLU A 126 22.38 1.46 5.90
CA GLU A 126 21.69 2.72 5.68
C GLU A 126 20.20 2.57 5.95
N ALA A 127 19.48 3.68 6.12
CA ALA A 127 18.02 3.66 6.08
C ALA A 127 17.55 3.73 4.63
N LYS A 128 16.45 3.03 4.31
CA LYS A 128 15.82 3.05 2.98
C LYS A 128 14.33 3.30 3.13
N PHE A 129 13.76 4.18 2.32
CA PHE A 129 12.32 4.40 2.33
C PHE A 129 11.76 4.66 0.94
N GLN A 130 10.46 4.41 0.79
CA GLN A 130 9.72 4.69 -0.43
C GLN A 130 8.43 5.43 -0.11
N ILE A 131 8.18 6.50 -0.86
CA ILE A 131 6.89 7.17 -0.94
C ILE A 131 6.35 6.94 -2.35
N SER A 132 5.17 6.35 -2.48
CA SER A 132 4.58 6.02 -3.76
C SER A 132 3.08 6.24 -3.73
N ILE A 133 2.63 7.20 -4.52
CA ILE A 133 1.24 7.63 -4.57
C ILE A 133 0.75 7.69 -6.02
N LYS A 134 -0.54 7.51 -6.21
CA LYS A 134 -1.23 7.77 -7.47
C LYS A 134 -2.57 8.43 -7.22
N THR A 135 -3.06 9.08 -8.26
CA THR A 135 -4.43 9.56 -8.32
C THR A 135 -5.00 9.42 -9.71
N ARG A 136 -6.30 9.13 -9.78
CA ARG A 136 -7.04 9.08 -11.03
C ARG A 136 -7.31 10.53 -11.48
N ILE A 137 -6.85 10.90 -12.66
CA ILE A 137 -7.02 12.26 -13.20
C ILE A 137 -8.17 12.36 -14.20
N LEU A 138 -8.44 11.27 -14.94
CA LEU A 138 -9.61 11.12 -15.81
C LEU A 138 -10.20 9.73 -15.61
N GLN A 139 -11.52 9.63 -15.67
CA GLN A 139 -12.23 8.37 -15.43
C GLN A 139 -13.38 8.17 -16.41
N GLY A 140 -13.79 6.92 -16.59
CA GLY A 140 -15.00 6.60 -17.33
C GLY A 140 -14.85 6.68 -18.85
N LEU A 141 -13.63 6.78 -19.37
CA LEU A 141 -13.40 6.88 -20.80
C LEU A 141 -13.71 5.53 -21.48
N MET A 142 -14.15 5.58 -22.73
CA MET A 142 -14.38 4.39 -23.57
C MET A 142 -15.34 3.37 -22.91
N ASN A 143 -16.54 3.85 -22.56
CA ASN A 143 -17.61 3.10 -21.89
C ASN A 143 -17.16 2.52 -20.54
N ASP A 144 -16.61 3.37 -19.67
CA ASP A 144 -16.14 3.01 -18.33
C ASP A 144 -15.03 1.94 -18.28
N ARG A 145 -14.28 1.77 -19.37
CA ARG A 145 -13.16 0.81 -19.41
C ARG A 145 -11.80 1.45 -19.21
N LEU A 146 -11.65 2.74 -19.51
CA LEU A 146 -10.37 3.42 -19.49
C LEU A 146 -10.35 4.55 -18.45
N ASP A 147 -9.34 4.50 -17.58
CA ASP A 147 -9.02 5.60 -16.67
C ASP A 147 -7.59 6.08 -16.92
N ILE A 148 -7.36 7.38 -16.74
CA ILE A 148 -6.03 7.97 -16.76
C ILE A 148 -5.61 8.29 -15.33
N TRP A 149 -4.40 7.86 -14.98
CA TRP A 149 -3.80 8.07 -13.66
C TRP A 149 -2.51 8.86 -13.77
N ALA A 150 -2.25 9.68 -12.76
CA ALA A 150 -0.93 10.24 -12.48
C ALA A 150 -0.33 9.51 -11.28
N GLY A 151 0.93 9.11 -11.38
CA GLY A 151 1.68 8.43 -10.32
C GLY A 151 2.98 9.16 -10.01
N TYR A 152 3.43 9.02 -8.77
CA TYR A 152 4.73 9.49 -8.32
C TYR A 152 5.30 8.50 -7.32
N SER A 153 6.49 7.98 -7.61
CA SER A 153 7.26 7.17 -6.67
C SER A 153 8.61 7.83 -6.40
N GLN A 154 9.03 7.79 -5.13
CA GLN A 154 10.33 8.26 -4.69
C GLN A 154 10.95 7.20 -3.78
N GLN A 155 12.16 6.76 -4.11
CA GLN A 155 12.96 5.87 -3.26
C GLN A 155 14.20 6.62 -2.77
N ALA A 156 14.50 6.53 -1.48
CA ALA A 156 15.67 7.20 -0.90
C ALA A 156 16.53 6.23 -0.10
N HIS A 157 17.85 6.39 -0.25
CA HIS A 157 18.91 5.69 0.48
C HIS A 157 19.66 6.70 1.33
N TRP A 158 19.55 6.56 2.65
CA TRP A 158 19.97 7.56 3.62
C TRP A 158 21.03 6.99 4.56
N GLN A 159 22.24 7.54 4.50
CA GLN A 159 23.40 7.12 5.29
C GLN A 159 23.29 7.59 6.75
N VAL A 160 22.20 7.25 7.43
CA VAL A 160 21.89 7.65 8.83
C VAL A 160 23.01 7.35 9.82
N TYR A 161 23.81 6.32 9.55
CA TYR A 161 24.89 5.85 10.42
C TYR A 161 26.26 6.42 10.06
N SER A 162 26.34 7.28 9.04
CA SER A 162 27.57 7.93 8.59
C SER A 162 27.64 9.39 9.06
N ASP A 163 28.84 9.97 9.04
CA ASP A 163 29.07 11.36 9.45
C ASP A 163 28.17 12.33 8.68
N SER A 164 27.51 13.23 9.41
CA SER A 164 26.53 14.21 8.88
C SER A 164 25.29 13.60 8.20
N SER A 165 25.13 12.27 8.23
CA SER A 165 23.97 11.52 7.76
C SER A 165 23.43 11.95 6.37
N PRO A 166 24.24 11.96 5.29
CA PRO A 166 23.79 12.42 3.98
C PRO A 166 22.86 11.41 3.29
N PHE A 167 22.00 11.90 2.40
CA PHE A 167 21.37 11.03 1.41
C PHE A 167 22.42 10.59 0.39
N ARG A 168 22.61 9.27 0.27
CA ARG A 168 23.44 8.68 -0.78
C ARG A 168 22.75 8.82 -2.13
N GLU A 169 21.48 8.43 -2.19
CA GLU A 169 20.70 8.43 -3.42
C GLU A 169 19.23 8.75 -3.15
N VAL A 170 18.62 9.48 -4.06
CA VAL A 170 17.16 9.66 -4.13
C VAL A 170 16.74 9.46 -5.57
N ASN A 171 15.78 8.59 -5.82
CA ASN A 171 15.22 8.35 -7.15
C ASN A 171 13.80 8.89 -7.22
N PHE A 172 13.50 9.60 -8.31
CA PHE A 172 12.23 10.22 -8.63
C PHE A 172 11.64 9.55 -9.86
N GLU A 173 10.46 8.97 -9.73
CA GLU A 173 9.79 8.21 -10.78
C GLU A 173 8.33 8.68 -10.96
N PRO A 174 8.10 9.86 -11.58
CA PRO A 174 6.77 10.28 -11.99
C PRO A 174 6.30 9.53 -13.24
N GLU A 175 5.00 9.24 -13.30
CA GLU A 175 4.39 8.49 -14.39
C GLU A 175 2.96 8.96 -14.71
N VAL A 176 2.57 8.77 -15.97
CA VAL A 176 1.18 8.90 -16.45
C VAL A 176 0.78 7.56 -17.04
N MET A 177 -0.41 7.09 -16.69
CA MET A 177 -0.87 5.74 -16.96
C MET A 177 -2.27 5.74 -17.55
N ALA A 178 -2.49 4.89 -18.55
CA ALA A 178 -3.76 4.60 -19.16
C ALA A 178 -4.17 3.16 -18.83
N LEU A 179 -5.02 3.00 -17.82
CA LEU A 179 -5.47 1.71 -17.31
C LEU A 179 -6.76 1.29 -18.03
N TRP A 180 -6.64 0.28 -18.89
CA TRP A 180 -7.77 -0.36 -19.57
C TRP A 180 -8.23 -1.61 -18.81
N ARG A 181 -9.47 -1.60 -18.32
CA ARG A 181 -10.13 -2.74 -17.69
C ARG A 181 -10.53 -3.78 -18.73
N THR A 182 -10.08 -5.01 -18.53
CA THR A 182 -10.44 -6.14 -19.40
C THR A 182 -11.55 -6.97 -18.77
N GLY A 183 -11.36 -7.43 -17.53
CA GLY A 183 -12.33 -8.22 -16.77
C GLY A 183 -12.70 -9.53 -17.48
N ARG A 184 -11.72 -10.20 -18.11
CA ARG A 184 -11.95 -11.41 -18.91
C ARG A 184 -11.40 -12.64 -18.20
N ASP A 185 -12.22 -13.66 -18.06
CA ASP A 185 -11.77 -14.97 -17.59
C ASP A 185 -11.04 -15.71 -18.71
N LEU A 186 -9.93 -16.36 -18.33
CA LEU A 186 -9.06 -17.15 -19.19
C LEU A 186 -9.08 -18.62 -18.72
N PRO A 187 -8.65 -19.57 -19.58
CA PRO A 187 -8.55 -20.98 -19.19
C PRO A 187 -7.66 -21.17 -17.95
N GLY A 188 -7.99 -22.19 -17.14
CA GLY A 188 -7.21 -22.54 -15.95
C GLY A 188 -7.47 -21.67 -14.72
N GLY A 189 -8.59 -20.94 -14.66
CA GLY A 189 -9.00 -20.16 -13.48
C GLY A 189 -8.31 -18.80 -13.32
N LEU A 190 -7.68 -18.32 -14.40
CA LEU A 190 -6.99 -17.04 -14.44
C LEU A 190 -7.96 -15.95 -14.93
N THR A 191 -8.01 -14.81 -14.26
CA THR A 191 -8.76 -13.64 -14.73
C THR A 191 -7.79 -12.55 -15.17
N TRP A 192 -7.93 -12.08 -16.40
CA TRP A 192 -7.24 -10.89 -16.88
C TRP A 192 -8.01 -9.66 -16.42
N ARG A 193 -7.41 -8.87 -15.52
CA ARG A 193 -8.05 -7.69 -14.91
C ARG A 193 -7.83 -6.43 -15.72
N PHE A 194 -6.61 -6.17 -16.17
CA PHE A 194 -6.29 -4.96 -16.90
C PHE A 194 -5.09 -5.07 -17.85
N VAL A 195 -5.03 -4.09 -18.76
CA VAL A 195 -3.81 -3.66 -19.45
C VAL A 195 -3.57 -2.20 -19.09
N ASN A 196 -2.36 -1.87 -18.67
CA ASN A 196 -1.97 -0.50 -18.34
C ASN A 196 -0.85 -0.06 -19.28
N PHE A 197 -1.00 1.08 -19.93
CA PHE A 197 0.05 1.71 -20.72
C PHE A 197 0.59 2.92 -19.98
N GLY A 198 1.89 3.02 -19.79
CA GLY A 198 2.48 4.11 -19.03
C GLY A 198 3.65 4.80 -19.71
N LEU A 199 3.76 6.09 -19.44
CA LEU A 199 4.93 6.91 -19.71
C LEU A 199 5.57 7.23 -18.35
N VAL A 200 6.85 6.91 -18.20
CA VAL A 200 7.56 7.08 -16.93
C VAL A 200 8.92 7.74 -17.16
N HIS A 201 9.17 8.80 -16.41
CA HIS A 201 10.49 9.38 -16.25
C HIS A 201 11.10 8.80 -14.98
N HIS A 202 12.39 8.48 -15.00
CA HIS A 202 13.09 7.99 -13.81
C HIS A 202 14.47 8.65 -13.75
N SER A 203 14.72 9.45 -12.72
CA SER A 203 15.99 10.15 -12.52
C SER A 203 16.35 10.24 -11.04
N ASN A 204 17.61 10.57 -10.75
CA ASN A 204 18.07 10.77 -9.38
C ASN A 204 18.23 12.24 -8.97
N GLY A 205 17.92 13.17 -9.86
CA GLY A 205 18.00 14.62 -9.59
C GLY A 205 19.42 15.14 -9.32
N ARG A 206 20.46 14.36 -9.61
CA ARG A 206 21.87 14.75 -9.44
C ARG A 206 22.42 15.35 -10.74
N GLY A 207 23.50 16.12 -10.61
CA GLY A 207 24.29 16.61 -11.74
C GLY A 207 25.66 15.92 -11.86
N GLY A 208 26.38 16.19 -12.94
CA GLY A 208 27.76 15.70 -13.14
C GLY A 208 27.88 14.17 -13.09
N ALA A 209 28.99 13.66 -12.57
CA ALA A 209 29.31 12.22 -12.54
C ALA A 209 28.24 11.34 -11.86
N GLN A 210 27.42 11.93 -10.98
CA GLN A 210 26.34 11.24 -10.25
C GLN A 210 25.00 11.25 -10.99
N SER A 211 24.85 12.01 -12.08
CA SER A 211 23.58 12.11 -12.81
C SER A 211 23.19 10.76 -13.40
N ARG A 212 21.97 10.32 -13.14
CA ARG A 212 21.35 9.14 -13.77
C ARG A 212 19.92 9.49 -14.16
N SER A 213 19.56 9.18 -15.39
CA SER A 213 18.20 9.39 -15.89
C SER A 213 17.89 8.54 -17.10
N TRP A 214 16.61 8.28 -17.30
CA TRP A 214 16.08 7.65 -18.50
C TRP A 214 14.56 7.79 -18.54
N ASN A 215 14.01 7.61 -19.74
CA ASN A 215 12.58 7.65 -19.99
C ASN A 215 12.13 6.31 -20.57
N ARG A 216 10.94 5.84 -20.18
CA ARG A 216 10.38 4.58 -20.67
C ARG A 216 8.92 4.74 -21.04
N VAL A 217 8.51 3.97 -22.04
CA VAL A 217 7.11 3.63 -22.28
C VAL A 217 6.92 2.16 -21.94
N TYR A 218 5.84 1.79 -21.29
CA TYR A 218 5.61 0.40 -20.88
C TYR A 218 4.17 -0.03 -21.13
N ALA A 219 4.00 -1.35 -21.22
CA ALA A 219 2.73 -2.02 -21.05
C ALA A 219 2.82 -2.88 -19.79
N GLN A 220 1.75 -2.97 -19.00
CA GLN A 220 1.65 -3.82 -17.83
C GLN A 220 0.34 -4.61 -17.90
N PHE A 221 0.45 -5.92 -17.77
CA PHE A 221 -0.67 -6.86 -17.80
C PHE A 221 -0.92 -7.34 -16.38
N GLY A 222 -2.15 -7.18 -15.89
CA GLY A 222 -2.56 -7.63 -14.55
C GLY A 222 -3.45 -8.87 -14.62
N LEU A 223 -2.97 -9.98 -14.10
CA LEU A 223 -3.63 -11.29 -14.07
C LEU A 223 -3.85 -11.71 -12.63
N GLU A 224 -4.94 -12.42 -12.34
CA GLU A 224 -5.23 -12.97 -11.01
C GLU A 224 -5.70 -14.40 -11.08
N TYR A 225 -5.36 -15.18 -10.06
CA TYR A 225 -5.88 -16.52 -9.83
C TYR A 225 -6.61 -16.50 -8.48
N GLY A 226 -7.94 -16.53 -8.53
CA GLY A 226 -8.77 -16.20 -7.35
C GLY A 226 -8.55 -14.75 -6.88
N ASP A 227 -8.74 -14.51 -5.59
CA ASP A 227 -8.68 -13.15 -5.02
C ASP A 227 -7.37 -12.84 -4.29
N ASP A 228 -6.55 -13.87 -4.02
CA ASP A 228 -5.37 -13.79 -3.16
C ASP A 228 -4.04 -14.04 -3.90
N LEU A 229 -4.06 -14.29 -5.21
CA LEU A 229 -2.85 -14.42 -6.03
C LEU A 229 -2.95 -13.57 -7.28
N ALA A 230 -1.96 -12.71 -7.51
CA ALA A 230 -1.87 -11.87 -8.69
C ALA A 230 -0.48 -11.95 -9.34
N LEU A 231 -0.44 -11.77 -10.64
CA LEU A 231 0.76 -11.68 -11.46
C LEU A 231 0.66 -10.42 -12.31
N THR A 232 1.72 -9.61 -12.29
CA THR A 232 1.90 -8.53 -13.25
C THR A 232 3.13 -8.74 -14.12
N VAL A 233 2.98 -8.51 -15.41
CA VAL A 233 4.08 -8.58 -16.39
C VAL A 233 4.20 -7.20 -17.03
N LYS A 234 5.37 -6.57 -16.90
CA LYS A 234 5.60 -5.18 -17.31
C LYS A 234 6.83 -5.08 -18.21
N PRO A 235 6.71 -5.34 -19.52
CA PRO A 235 7.75 -4.98 -20.48
C PRO A 235 7.80 -3.46 -20.71
N TRP A 236 8.99 -2.93 -20.98
CA TRP A 236 9.16 -1.54 -21.37
C TRP A 236 10.14 -1.36 -22.53
N TRP A 237 9.97 -0.23 -23.21
CA TRP A 237 10.91 0.30 -24.16
C TRP A 237 11.51 1.59 -23.61
N ARG A 238 12.85 1.69 -23.62
CA ARG A 238 13.56 2.93 -23.27
C ARG A 238 13.42 3.88 -24.44
N VAL A 239 12.97 5.09 -24.16
CA VAL A 239 12.97 6.18 -25.12
C VAL A 239 14.42 6.61 -25.37
N PRO A 240 14.92 6.56 -26.62
CA PRO A 240 16.30 6.93 -26.94
C PRO A 240 16.58 8.41 -26.61
N GLU A 241 17.77 8.66 -26.11
CA GLU A 241 18.28 9.99 -25.82
C GLU A 241 19.49 10.27 -26.72
N PRO A 242 19.74 11.51 -27.16
CA PRO A 242 20.97 11.85 -27.86
C PRO A 242 22.22 11.46 -27.05
N ARG A 243 23.24 10.89 -27.70
CA ARG A 243 24.46 10.40 -27.01
C ARG A 243 25.14 11.45 -26.13
N GLY A 244 25.08 12.73 -26.51
CA GLY A 244 25.68 13.83 -25.74
C GLY A 244 24.94 14.20 -24.46
N THR A 245 23.70 13.74 -24.29
CA THR A 245 22.84 14.03 -23.12
C THR A 245 22.41 12.77 -22.37
N ASP A 246 22.69 11.59 -22.92
CA ASP A 246 22.40 10.30 -22.30
C ASP A 246 23.38 10.03 -21.15
N ASN A 247 22.90 10.08 -19.91
CA ASN A 247 23.74 9.89 -18.73
C ASN A 247 24.15 8.43 -18.48
N ASN A 248 23.49 7.46 -19.12
CA ASN A 248 23.68 6.03 -18.87
C ASN A 248 23.21 5.23 -20.09
N PRO A 249 23.95 5.26 -21.22
CA PRO A 249 23.52 4.64 -22.48
C PRO A 249 23.37 3.11 -22.39
N ASP A 250 24.09 2.49 -21.48
CA ASP A 250 24.08 1.05 -21.19
C ASP A 250 23.03 0.63 -20.13
N MET A 251 22.15 1.53 -19.66
CA MET A 251 21.14 1.24 -18.63
C MET A 251 20.32 -0.03 -18.87
N GLN A 252 19.88 -0.27 -20.12
CA GLN A 252 19.10 -1.46 -20.48
C GLN A 252 19.89 -2.77 -20.39
N ASP A 253 21.22 -2.73 -20.41
CA ASP A 253 22.03 -3.94 -20.28
C ASP A 253 22.04 -4.46 -18.85
N TYR A 254 21.70 -3.62 -17.86
CA TYR A 254 21.70 -3.97 -16.45
C TYR A 254 20.29 -3.95 -15.84
N TRP A 255 19.58 -2.82 -15.94
CA TRP A 255 18.20 -2.69 -15.47
C TRP A 255 17.22 -3.51 -16.32
N GLY A 256 17.57 -3.75 -17.57
CA GLY A 256 16.82 -4.64 -18.42
C GLY A 256 15.57 -4.04 -19.08
N ARG A 257 14.62 -4.92 -19.37
CA ARG A 257 13.50 -4.67 -20.31
C ARG A 257 12.14 -5.12 -19.80
N ILE A 258 12.12 -5.88 -18.70
CA ILE A 258 10.90 -6.47 -18.16
C ILE A 258 11.00 -6.62 -16.65
N ASP A 259 9.89 -6.33 -15.97
CA ASP A 259 9.62 -6.75 -14.61
C ASP A 259 8.47 -7.78 -14.65
N VAL A 260 8.60 -8.85 -13.88
CA VAL A 260 7.53 -9.81 -13.59
C VAL A 260 7.34 -9.82 -12.09
N THR A 261 6.15 -9.47 -11.60
CA THR A 261 5.85 -9.39 -10.17
C THR A 261 4.70 -10.29 -9.79
N GLY A 262 4.94 -11.22 -8.86
CA GLY A 262 3.92 -12.04 -8.21
C GLY A 262 3.54 -11.43 -6.85
N LEU A 263 2.25 -11.39 -6.56
CA LEU A 263 1.68 -10.90 -5.30
C LEU A 263 0.82 -12.01 -4.71
N ALA A 264 1.04 -12.37 -3.45
CA ALA A 264 0.25 -13.37 -2.77
C ALA A 264 -0.20 -12.86 -1.40
N ARG A 265 -1.47 -13.10 -1.08
CA ARG A 265 -2.06 -12.86 0.22
C ARG A 265 -2.24 -14.19 0.94
N LEU A 266 -1.62 -14.33 2.11
CA LEU A 266 -1.55 -15.57 2.89
C LEU A 266 -2.04 -15.29 4.32
N GLY A 267 -3.36 -15.25 4.50
CA GLY A 267 -3.97 -14.81 5.76
C GLY A 267 -3.68 -13.34 6.03
N GLU A 268 -3.00 -13.04 7.14
CA GLU A 268 -2.56 -11.67 7.47
C GLU A 268 -1.14 -11.34 6.94
N HIS A 269 -0.53 -12.26 6.18
CA HIS A 269 0.76 -12.06 5.53
C HIS A 269 0.60 -11.72 4.05
N GLY A 270 1.56 -10.97 3.52
CA GLY A 270 1.64 -10.64 2.11
C GLY A 270 3.04 -10.94 1.59
N LEU A 271 3.11 -11.45 0.37
CA LEU A 271 4.36 -11.72 -0.33
C LEU A 271 4.34 -11.00 -1.67
N GLU A 272 5.40 -10.28 -1.99
CA GLU A 272 5.63 -9.65 -3.28
C GLU A 272 7.01 -10.07 -3.79
N LEU A 273 7.03 -10.72 -4.96
CA LEU A 273 8.24 -11.21 -5.59
C LEU A 273 8.39 -10.55 -6.95
N THR A 274 9.47 -9.79 -7.16
CA THR A 274 9.76 -9.13 -8.44
C THR A 274 11.02 -9.71 -9.06
N LEU A 275 10.91 -10.16 -10.31
CA LEU A 275 12.01 -10.55 -11.17
C LEU A 275 12.18 -9.52 -12.27
N ARG A 276 13.41 -9.03 -12.44
CA ARG A 276 13.80 -8.10 -13.49
C ARG A 276 14.85 -8.73 -14.37
N ASN A 277 14.74 -8.59 -15.69
CA ASN A 277 15.71 -9.18 -16.61
C ASN A 277 15.99 -8.32 -17.86
N ASN A 278 17.21 -8.41 -18.39
CA ASN A 278 17.62 -7.72 -19.62
C ASN A 278 17.26 -8.47 -20.92
N LEU A 279 16.80 -9.72 -20.81
CA LEU A 279 16.39 -10.60 -21.91
C LEU A 279 17.49 -10.86 -22.95
N ARG A 280 18.76 -10.66 -22.57
CA ARG A 280 19.90 -11.01 -23.42
C ARG A 280 20.30 -12.46 -23.17
N LEU A 281 20.53 -13.20 -24.25
CA LEU A 281 20.96 -14.60 -24.17
C LEU A 281 22.47 -14.73 -23.94
N ASP A 282 23.27 -13.81 -24.48
CA ASP A 282 24.74 -13.82 -24.42
C ASP A 282 25.29 -13.29 -23.09
N ARG A 283 24.66 -12.22 -22.57
CA ARG A 283 25.06 -11.51 -21.36
C ARG A 283 23.83 -11.20 -20.52
N ASN A 284 23.26 -12.26 -19.95
CA ASN A 284 22.05 -12.13 -19.14
C ASN A 284 22.37 -11.46 -17.80
N ARG A 285 21.61 -10.42 -17.48
CA ARG A 285 21.65 -9.72 -16.19
C ARG A 285 20.23 -9.49 -15.71
N GLY A 286 20.08 -9.43 -14.40
CA GLY A 286 18.78 -9.22 -13.78
C GLY A 286 18.89 -8.90 -12.30
N ALA A 287 17.73 -8.84 -11.68
CA ALA A 287 17.59 -8.67 -10.25
C ALA A 287 16.36 -9.43 -9.75
N PHE A 288 16.41 -9.79 -8.49
CA PHE A 288 15.30 -10.36 -7.73
C PHE A 288 15.06 -9.51 -6.49
N GLN A 289 13.80 -9.24 -6.20
CA GLN A 289 13.37 -8.66 -4.94
C GLN A 289 12.27 -9.53 -4.31
N GLY A 290 12.50 -9.95 -3.08
CA GLY A 290 11.50 -10.59 -2.23
C GLY A 290 11.06 -9.63 -1.14
N SER A 291 9.76 -9.47 -0.97
CA SER A 291 9.13 -8.55 -0.01
C SER A 291 8.10 -9.31 0.80
N TRP A 292 8.32 -9.40 2.11
CA TRP A 292 7.43 -10.08 3.04
C TRP A 292 6.83 -9.08 4.03
N TYR A 293 5.50 -9.03 4.05
CA TYR A 293 4.71 -8.19 4.91
C TYR A 293 4.03 -9.05 5.97
N PHE A 294 4.15 -8.68 7.23
CA PHE A 294 3.59 -9.44 8.36
C PHE A 294 2.85 -8.52 9.34
N PRO A 295 1.91 -9.06 10.14
CA PRO A 295 1.17 -8.27 11.11
C PRO A 295 2.10 -7.61 12.13
N LEU A 296 1.89 -6.33 12.42
CA LEU A 296 2.64 -5.61 13.46
C LEU A 296 1.71 -4.85 14.39
N TYR A 297 1.06 -3.79 13.92
CA TYR A 297 0.16 -3.00 14.76
C TYR A 297 -0.91 -2.29 13.93
N ARG A 298 -2.18 -2.66 14.13
CA ARG A 298 -3.33 -2.13 13.39
C ARG A 298 -3.07 -2.21 11.88
N GLY A 299 -3.16 -1.11 11.14
CA GLY A 299 -2.89 -1.06 9.70
C GLY A 299 -1.39 -1.04 9.33
N LEU A 300 -0.48 -0.89 10.30
CA LEU A 300 0.96 -0.93 10.04
C LEU A 300 1.43 -2.39 9.97
N LYS A 301 2.14 -2.73 8.90
CA LYS A 301 2.75 -4.05 8.71
C LYS A 301 4.24 -3.99 9.03
N GLY A 302 4.77 -5.07 9.59
CA GLY A 302 6.20 -5.31 9.58
C GLY A 302 6.63 -5.68 8.17
N TYR A 303 7.84 -5.25 7.78
CA TYR A 303 8.33 -5.39 6.42
C TYR A 303 9.76 -5.92 6.39
N PHE A 304 9.95 -7.05 5.73
CA PHE A 304 11.26 -7.60 5.39
C PHE A 304 11.46 -7.55 3.86
N GLN A 305 12.61 -7.04 3.43
CA GLN A 305 12.99 -6.93 2.03
C GLN A 305 14.33 -7.63 1.79
N LEU A 306 14.38 -8.51 0.80
CA LEU A 306 15.61 -9.07 0.24
C LEU A 306 15.72 -8.58 -1.20
N PHE A 307 16.84 -7.99 -1.57
CA PHE A 307 17.18 -7.68 -2.96
C PHE A 307 18.49 -8.37 -3.34
N THR A 308 18.60 -8.89 -4.56
CA THR A 308 19.88 -9.34 -5.12
C THR A 308 19.94 -9.10 -6.62
N GLY A 309 21.07 -8.59 -7.10
CA GLY A 309 21.31 -8.33 -8.53
C GLY A 309 21.65 -6.86 -8.81
N TYR A 310 21.29 -6.41 -10.01
CA TYR A 310 21.64 -5.07 -10.52
C TYR A 310 20.53 -4.03 -10.33
N GLY A 311 20.90 -2.79 -10.03
CA GLY A 311 19.98 -1.65 -10.07
C GLY A 311 18.89 -1.67 -9.00
N GLU A 312 19.30 -1.81 -7.73
CA GLU A 312 18.42 -1.49 -6.60
C GLU A 312 18.03 0.00 -6.60
N SER A 313 18.95 0.86 -7.05
CA SER A 313 18.78 2.30 -7.23
C SER A 313 19.44 2.73 -8.54
N LEU A 314 19.12 3.93 -9.06
CA LEU A 314 19.70 4.41 -10.33
C LEU A 314 21.21 4.58 -10.27
N ILE A 315 21.77 5.09 -9.17
CA ILE A 315 23.22 5.22 -9.04
C ILE A 315 23.91 3.85 -9.06
N ASP A 316 23.24 2.82 -8.53
CA ASP A 316 23.71 1.43 -8.48
C ASP A 316 23.25 0.60 -9.71
N TYR A 317 22.82 1.23 -10.82
CA TYR A 317 22.17 0.52 -11.94
C TYR A 317 23.05 -0.59 -12.55
N ASN A 318 24.35 -0.38 -12.58
CA ASN A 318 25.36 -1.29 -13.12
C ASN A 318 26.22 -1.97 -12.05
N HIS A 319 25.78 -1.91 -10.79
CA HIS A 319 26.44 -2.51 -9.64
C HIS A 319 25.64 -3.69 -9.10
N VAL A 320 26.32 -4.78 -8.75
CA VAL A 320 25.69 -5.99 -8.19
C VAL A 320 25.84 -5.99 -6.67
N GLN A 321 24.73 -6.22 -5.98
CA GLN A 321 24.71 -6.33 -4.52
C GLN A 321 23.56 -7.20 -4.05
N THR A 322 23.69 -7.74 -2.85
CA THR A 322 22.63 -8.41 -2.08
C THR A 322 22.35 -7.62 -0.82
N THR A 323 21.07 -7.33 -0.59
CA THR A 323 20.67 -6.45 0.50
C THR A 323 19.52 -7.00 1.29
N LEU A 324 19.58 -6.76 2.61
CA LEU A 324 18.60 -7.16 3.59
C LEU A 324 18.05 -5.93 4.27
N GLY A 325 16.73 -5.77 4.25
CA GLY A 325 16.01 -4.67 4.85
C GLY A 325 15.00 -5.16 5.88
N LEU A 326 14.91 -4.48 7.01
CA LEU A 326 13.87 -4.71 8.01
C LEU A 326 13.27 -3.37 8.47
N GLY A 327 11.95 -3.29 8.52
CA GLY A 327 11.23 -2.10 8.92
C GLY A 327 9.73 -2.25 8.92
N VAL A 328 9.04 -1.19 8.50
CA VAL A 328 7.57 -1.09 8.51
C VAL A 328 7.04 -0.64 7.15
N ALA A 329 5.82 -1.05 6.84
CA ALA A 329 5.14 -0.68 5.61
C ALA A 329 3.66 -0.39 5.82
N VAL A 330 3.12 0.46 4.95
CA VAL A 330 1.69 0.67 4.73
C VAL A 330 1.33 -0.03 3.42
N VAL A 331 0.51 -1.07 3.55
CA VAL A 331 0.14 -1.97 2.44
C VAL A 331 -1.37 -1.94 2.27
N ASP A 332 -1.83 -1.22 1.24
CA ASP A 332 -3.27 -0.97 1.02
C ASP A 332 -4.07 -2.24 0.67
N TRP A 333 -3.41 -3.32 0.23
CA TRP A 333 -4.06 -4.52 -0.28
C TRP A 333 -4.16 -5.71 0.72
N MET A 334 -3.84 -5.47 2.00
CA MET A 334 -3.75 -6.50 3.06
C MET A 334 -4.63 -6.22 4.28
#